data_AF-A0AAP8NKN3-F1
#
_entry.id   AF-A0AAP8NKN3-F1
#
_cell.length_a   1.000
_cell.length_b   1.000
_cell.length_c   1.000
_cell.angle_alpha   90.00
_cell.angle_beta   90.00
_cell.angle_gamma   90.00
#
_symmetry.space_group_name_H-M   'P 1'
#
loop_
_entity.id
_entity.type
_entity.pdbx_description
1 polymer ?
#
loop_
_entity_poly.entity_id
_entity_poly.type
_entity_poly.pdbx_seq_one_letter_code
_entity_poly.pdbx_strand_id
1 'polypeptide(L)'
;MIDSIDNSMAAPIRDAEGSGAVSPETDALSETAVQTEPFPPLLGEDGGFAPDWYARFDELKGMEKSLSKFKTPEALAKSYAELERLRRYPGVENEEQMARFRRLAGLPESEEEYRLERPESTPESEWNAGLAERMARTAYRYGVPPEAMNALQETMAQAYNEAREHMEDARMEMEMQAEQSLQQEWGSNYERNMGRAAAVLRRLASETGVDADALLDNPGLGSNPDAIRLLYQASRLLDEAPLHHTGNAAPSPAEEAMRMESDPSHPLYEAYMNVNHPNHRYANELYDRLTTR
;
A
#
# COMPACT_ATOMS: atom_id res chain seq x y z
N MET A 1 -4.32 42.37 35.84
CA MET A 1 -3.15 43.11 35.31
C MET A 1 -3.33 43.08 33.79
N ILE A 2 -3.85 44.17 33.19
CA ILE A 2 -3.12 45.40 32.79
C ILE A 2 -2.10 45.02 31.70
N ASP A 3 -2.03 45.60 30.50
CA ASP A 3 -2.83 46.64 29.85
C ASP A 3 -2.51 46.59 28.34
N SER A 4 -3.41 47.19 27.58
CA SER A 4 -3.24 47.61 26.19
C SER A 4 -2.31 48.81 26.10
N ILE A 5 -1.34 48.87 25.17
CA ILE A 5 -0.73 50.15 24.74
C ILE A 5 -0.47 50.17 23.23
N ASP A 6 -1.26 51.03 22.60
CA ASP A 6 -1.09 51.73 21.32
C ASP A 6 -0.03 52.84 21.48
N ASN A 7 0.76 53.16 20.45
CA ASN A 7 1.39 54.48 20.39
C ASN A 7 1.75 54.95 18.98
N SER A 8 0.96 55.92 18.50
CA SER A 8 1.28 56.87 17.43
C SER A 8 2.39 57.87 17.84
N MET A 9 3.22 58.31 16.89
CA MET A 9 4.00 59.57 16.90
C MET A 9 4.28 59.94 15.42
N ALA A 10 3.61 60.94 14.84
CA ALA A 10 3.87 62.38 14.89
C ALA A 10 5.06 62.86 14.01
N ALA A 11 4.76 63.83 13.13
CA ALA A 11 5.60 64.48 12.11
C ALA A 11 6.77 65.34 12.68
N PRO A 12 7.54 66.03 11.81
CA PRO A 12 7.28 67.47 11.76
C PRO A 12 7.44 68.15 10.39
N ILE A 13 6.72 69.26 10.25
CA ILE A 13 6.84 70.34 9.27
C ILE A 13 7.95 71.31 9.72
N ARG A 14 8.62 71.97 8.76
CA ARG A 14 9.39 73.21 9.00
C ARG A 14 9.08 74.25 7.91
N ASP A 15 8.57 75.39 8.35
CA ASP A 15 8.48 76.70 7.67
C ASP A 15 9.89 77.35 7.53
N ALA A 16 10.22 78.46 6.86
CA ALA A 16 9.52 79.57 6.21
C ALA A 16 10.54 80.41 5.35
N GLU A 17 10.02 81.48 4.72
CA GLU A 17 10.69 82.71 4.20
C GLU A 17 11.38 82.62 2.82
N GLY A 18 11.25 83.55 1.88
CA GLY A 18 10.62 84.87 1.85
C GLY A 18 11.45 85.84 0.99
N SER A 19 10.80 86.52 0.03
CA SER A 19 11.21 87.79 -0.61
C SER A 19 12.04 87.76 -1.92
N GLY A 20 11.60 88.59 -2.89
CA GLY A 20 12.50 89.33 -3.79
C GLY A 20 12.27 89.16 -5.30
N ALA A 21 11.62 90.16 -5.89
CA ALA A 21 11.34 90.35 -7.32
C ALA A 21 12.51 90.17 -8.30
N VAL A 22 12.21 89.83 -9.57
CA VAL A 22 12.50 90.63 -10.79
C VAL A 22 11.81 89.97 -12.02
N SER A 23 11.21 90.81 -12.86
CA SER A 23 10.52 90.49 -14.13
C SER A 23 11.50 90.19 -15.28
N PRO A 24 11.05 89.82 -16.50
CA PRO A 24 11.58 88.70 -17.27
C PRO A 24 12.81 89.06 -18.11
N GLU A 25 13.81 88.19 -18.11
CA GLU A 25 14.74 88.07 -19.23
C GLU A 25 14.38 86.81 -20.03
N THR A 26 13.98 87.08 -21.26
CA THR A 26 13.86 86.16 -22.38
C THR A 26 15.18 85.41 -22.52
N ASP A 27 15.22 84.15 -22.10
CA ASP A 27 16.27 83.24 -22.51
C ASP A 27 15.61 82.06 -23.23
N ALA A 28 15.80 82.07 -24.54
CA ALA A 28 15.30 81.06 -25.45
C ALA A 28 16.09 79.77 -25.20
N LEU A 29 15.61 78.95 -24.28
CA LEU A 29 16.02 77.56 -24.18
C LEU A 29 15.11 76.74 -25.08
N SER A 30 15.66 76.39 -26.24
CA SER A 30 15.17 75.37 -27.15
C SER A 30 14.56 74.20 -26.38
N GLU A 31 13.25 74.01 -26.54
CA GLU A 31 12.63 72.71 -26.32
C GLU A 31 13.34 71.72 -27.25
N THR A 32 14.25 70.93 -26.68
CA THR A 32 14.65 69.68 -27.30
C THR A 32 13.41 68.78 -27.24
N ALA A 33 12.55 68.91 -28.25
CA ALA A 33 11.43 68.02 -28.47
C ALA A 33 12.01 66.61 -28.55
N VAL A 34 11.80 65.82 -27.48
CA VAL A 34 11.98 64.38 -27.53
C VAL A 34 10.99 63.91 -28.60
N GLN A 35 11.51 63.58 -29.78
CA GLN A 35 10.76 62.87 -30.79
C GLN A 35 10.37 61.52 -30.18
N THR A 36 9.19 61.49 -29.57
CA THR A 36 8.48 60.24 -29.33
C THR A 36 7.99 59.81 -30.69
N GLU A 37 8.70 58.86 -31.31
CA GLU A 37 8.18 58.08 -32.43
C GLU A 37 6.73 57.70 -32.06
N PRO A 38 5.72 58.10 -32.86
CA PRO A 38 4.34 57.81 -32.53
C PRO A 38 4.15 56.29 -32.63
N PHE A 39 4.10 55.62 -31.48
CA PHE A 39 3.66 54.24 -31.45
C PHE A 39 2.28 54.17 -32.10
N PRO A 40 2.08 53.31 -33.12
CA PRO A 40 0.78 53.17 -33.75
C PRO A 40 -0.25 52.83 -32.67
N PRO A 41 -1.48 53.38 -32.73
CA PRO A 41 -2.48 53.19 -31.69
C PRO A 41 -2.72 51.69 -31.45
N LEU A 42 -2.83 51.30 -30.18
CA LEU A 42 -3.07 49.92 -29.79
C LEU A 42 -4.49 49.47 -30.18
N LEU A 43 -5.42 50.42 -30.24
CA LEU A 43 -6.80 50.22 -30.60
C LEU A 43 -7.10 50.83 -31.97
N GLY A 44 -7.87 50.11 -32.78
CA GLY A 44 -8.48 50.63 -33.99
C GLY A 44 -9.66 51.55 -33.69
N GLU A 45 -10.15 52.23 -34.72
CA GLU A 45 -11.33 53.11 -34.62
C GLU A 45 -12.62 52.36 -34.22
N ASP A 46 -12.65 51.05 -34.43
CA ASP A 46 -13.73 50.13 -34.05
C ASP A 46 -13.66 49.69 -32.57
N GLY A 47 -12.66 50.15 -31.82
CA GLY A 47 -12.42 49.74 -30.43
C GLY A 47 -11.80 48.34 -30.29
N GLY A 48 -11.47 47.68 -31.41
CA GLY A 48 -10.71 46.43 -31.44
C GLY A 48 -9.21 46.69 -31.28
N PHE A 49 -8.45 45.63 -31.02
CA PHE A 49 -6.99 45.72 -31.05
C PHE A 49 -6.50 45.84 -32.50
N ALA A 50 -5.42 46.61 -32.69
CA ALA A 50 -4.71 46.64 -33.97
C ALA A 50 -4.21 45.22 -34.36
N PRO A 51 -4.04 44.92 -35.67
CA PRO A 51 -3.40 43.69 -36.11
C PRO A 51 -2.05 43.49 -35.42
N ASP A 52 -1.79 42.26 -34.97
CA ASP A 52 -0.57 41.87 -34.26
C ASP A 52 -0.21 42.81 -33.09
N TRP A 53 -1.22 43.34 -32.38
CA TRP A 53 -1.04 44.25 -31.24
C TRP A 53 -0.06 43.74 -30.18
N TYR A 54 0.10 42.43 -30.04
CA TYR A 54 1.00 41.78 -29.09
C TYR A 54 2.48 41.83 -29.50
N ALA A 55 2.79 41.96 -30.81
CA ALA A 55 4.15 41.89 -31.33
C ALA A 55 5.03 43.08 -30.91
N ARG A 56 4.41 44.16 -30.42
CA ARG A 56 5.11 45.34 -29.89
C ARG A 56 5.58 45.17 -28.43
N PHE A 57 5.17 44.11 -27.75
CA PHE A 57 5.57 43.81 -26.38
C PHE A 57 6.58 42.66 -26.41
N ASP A 58 7.83 42.96 -26.09
CA ASP A 58 8.93 41.98 -26.15
C ASP A 58 8.69 40.79 -25.20
N GLU A 59 8.03 41.04 -24.08
CA GLU A 59 7.67 40.04 -23.07
C GLU A 59 6.61 39.04 -23.57
N LEU A 60 5.92 39.36 -24.67
CA LEU A 60 4.87 38.53 -25.26
C LEU A 60 5.35 37.66 -26.43
N LYS A 61 6.66 37.68 -26.74
CA LYS A 61 7.26 36.79 -27.75
C LYS A 61 7.02 35.32 -27.41
N GLY A 62 6.58 34.55 -28.40
CA GLY A 62 6.20 33.13 -28.24
C GLY A 62 4.74 32.91 -27.82
N MET A 63 3.98 33.98 -27.54
CA MET A 63 2.55 33.92 -27.20
C MET A 63 1.63 34.32 -28.37
N GLU A 64 2.14 34.42 -29.60
CA GLU A 64 1.40 34.94 -30.75
C GLU A 64 0.14 34.10 -31.03
N LYS A 65 0.28 32.77 -30.95
CA LYS A 65 -0.85 31.85 -31.15
C LYS A 65 -1.94 32.03 -30.08
N SER A 66 -1.57 32.30 -28.83
CA SER A 66 -2.54 32.45 -27.74
C SER A 66 -3.16 33.84 -27.71
N LEU A 67 -2.42 34.89 -28.11
CA LEU A 67 -2.87 36.28 -28.05
C LEU A 67 -3.64 36.72 -29.30
N SER A 68 -3.34 36.15 -30.47
CA SER A 68 -4.01 36.48 -31.74
C SER A 68 -5.51 36.22 -31.74
N LYS A 69 -6.02 35.37 -30.83
CA LYS A 69 -7.46 35.11 -30.66
C LYS A 69 -8.21 36.27 -29.99
N PHE A 70 -7.51 37.15 -29.26
CA PHE A 70 -8.13 38.28 -28.59
C PHE A 70 -8.17 39.49 -29.52
N LYS A 71 -9.35 39.74 -30.10
CA LYS A 71 -9.58 40.86 -31.03
C LYS A 71 -10.02 42.15 -30.34
N THR A 72 -10.47 42.07 -29.09
CA THR A 72 -10.95 43.24 -28.32
C THR A 72 -10.41 43.21 -26.90
N PRO A 73 -10.28 44.38 -26.23
CA PRO A 73 -9.95 44.46 -24.81
C PRO A 73 -10.92 43.67 -23.93
N GLU A 74 -12.21 43.68 -24.26
CA GLU A 74 -13.23 42.92 -23.52
C GLU A 74 -12.98 41.41 -23.57
N ALA A 75 -12.60 40.86 -24.73
CA ALA A 75 -12.30 39.45 -24.86
C ALA A 75 -11.07 39.04 -24.02
N LEU A 76 -10.03 39.89 -24.01
CA LEU A 76 -8.85 39.67 -23.17
C LEU A 76 -9.20 39.76 -21.67
N ALA A 77 -9.95 40.78 -21.26
CA ALA A 77 -10.39 40.97 -19.88
C ALA A 77 -11.27 39.80 -19.38
N LYS A 78 -12.18 39.30 -20.22
CA LYS A 78 -12.99 38.11 -19.93
C LYS A 78 -12.11 36.87 -19.72
N SER A 79 -11.12 36.64 -20.58
CA SER A 79 -10.18 35.53 -20.42
C SER A 79 -9.36 35.63 -19.13
N TYR A 80 -8.91 36.84 -18.76
CA TYR A 80 -8.21 37.04 -17.49
C TYR A 80 -9.13 36.80 -16.29
N ALA A 81 -10.37 37.28 -16.34
CA ALA A 81 -11.35 37.03 -15.29
C ALA A 81 -11.73 35.54 -15.16
N GLU A 82 -11.65 34.75 -16.23
CA GLU A 82 -11.77 33.28 -16.16
C GLU A 82 -10.54 32.63 -15.53
N LEU A 83 -9.34 33.11 -15.85
CA LEU A 83 -8.09 32.64 -15.24
C LEU A 83 -8.05 32.91 -13.72
N GLU A 84 -8.49 34.09 -13.28
CA GLU A 84 -8.59 34.40 -11.85
C GLU A 84 -9.61 33.50 -11.14
N ARG A 85 -10.68 33.07 -11.83
CA ARG A 85 -11.64 32.10 -11.29
C ARG A 85 -11.03 30.69 -11.17
N LEU A 86 -10.19 30.27 -12.13
CA LEU A 86 -9.46 29.00 -12.07
C LEU A 86 -8.44 28.93 -10.94
N ARG A 87 -7.88 30.07 -10.53
CA ARG A 87 -6.84 30.13 -9.50
C ARG A 87 -7.26 29.51 -8.17
N ARG A 88 -8.57 29.45 -7.89
CA ARG A 88 -9.10 28.84 -6.67
C ARG A 88 -9.80 27.53 -7.02
N TYR A 89 -9.39 26.46 -6.32
CA TYR A 89 -10.13 25.22 -6.36
C TYR A 89 -11.58 25.44 -5.87
N PRO A 90 -12.60 25.10 -6.67
CA PRO A 90 -14.00 25.46 -6.36
C PRO A 90 -14.61 24.61 -5.24
N GLY A 91 -14.00 23.46 -4.92
CA GLY A 91 -14.62 22.47 -4.02
C GLY A 91 -15.72 21.66 -4.71
N VAL A 92 -15.96 20.45 -4.23
CA VAL A 92 -16.91 19.50 -4.86
C VAL A 92 -18.37 19.79 -4.54
N GLU A 93 -18.66 20.68 -3.59
CA GLU A 93 -20.04 21.05 -3.21
C GLU A 93 -20.68 22.00 -4.23
N ASN A 94 -19.87 22.71 -5.02
CA ASN A 94 -20.34 23.63 -6.05
C ASN A 94 -20.17 23.01 -7.44
N GLU A 95 -21.14 22.19 -7.85
CA GLU A 95 -21.09 21.44 -9.11
C GLU A 95 -20.96 22.33 -10.34
N GLU A 96 -21.63 23.49 -10.37
CA GLU A 96 -21.54 24.42 -11.50
C GLU A 96 -20.12 24.99 -11.64
N GLN A 97 -19.52 25.40 -10.51
CA GLN A 97 -18.14 25.89 -10.53
C GLN A 97 -17.14 24.78 -10.85
N MET A 98 -17.36 23.56 -10.36
CA MET A 98 -16.51 22.41 -10.69
C MET A 98 -16.62 22.03 -12.18
N ALA A 99 -17.82 22.06 -12.76
CA ALA A 99 -18.01 21.82 -14.20
C ALA A 99 -17.30 22.87 -15.05
N ARG A 100 -17.39 24.15 -14.66
CA ARG A 100 -16.64 25.25 -15.31
C ARG A 100 -15.14 25.06 -15.16
N PHE A 101 -14.67 24.68 -13.98
CA PHE A 101 -13.26 24.39 -13.71
C PHE A 101 -12.75 23.27 -14.63
N ARG A 102 -13.48 22.15 -14.72
CA ARG A 102 -13.11 21.03 -15.60
C ARG A 102 -13.00 21.46 -17.07
N ARG A 103 -14.01 22.14 -17.61
CA ARG A 103 -13.98 22.65 -18.99
C ARG A 103 -12.78 23.57 -19.24
N LEU A 104 -12.56 24.53 -18.34
CA LEU A 104 -11.50 25.51 -18.49
C LEU A 104 -10.09 24.90 -18.33
N ALA A 105 -9.97 23.86 -17.51
CA ALA A 105 -8.73 23.09 -17.33
C ALA A 105 -8.51 22.02 -18.41
N GLY A 106 -9.44 21.86 -19.36
CA GLY A 106 -9.36 20.83 -20.41
C GLY A 106 -9.55 19.40 -19.89
N LEU A 107 -10.22 19.24 -18.74
CA LEU A 107 -10.54 17.95 -18.14
C LEU A 107 -11.81 17.35 -18.76
N PRO A 108 -12.03 16.02 -18.62
CA PRO A 108 -13.27 15.38 -19.05
C PRO A 108 -14.54 16.12 -18.57
N GLU A 109 -15.49 16.34 -19.47
CA GLU A 109 -16.72 17.08 -19.16
C GLU A 109 -17.77 16.18 -18.48
N SER A 110 -17.66 14.87 -18.65
CA SER A 110 -18.55 13.85 -18.10
C SER A 110 -17.78 12.74 -17.38
N GLU A 111 -18.48 11.99 -16.54
CA GLU A 111 -17.89 10.85 -15.82
C GLU A 111 -17.54 9.72 -16.79
N GLU A 112 -18.33 9.54 -17.85
CA GLU A 112 -18.18 8.51 -18.86
C GLU A 112 -16.93 8.68 -19.74
N GLU A 113 -16.50 9.93 -19.93
CA GLU A 113 -15.25 10.31 -20.60
C GLU A 113 -14.02 10.10 -19.71
N TYR A 114 -14.20 10.08 -18.39
CA TYR A 114 -13.09 9.89 -17.46
C TYR A 114 -12.78 8.41 -17.29
N ARG A 115 -11.63 7.97 -17.81
CA ARG A 115 -11.18 6.59 -17.68
C ARG A 115 -9.73 6.53 -17.21
N LEU A 116 -9.48 5.58 -16.33
CA LEU A 116 -8.14 5.24 -15.89
C LEU A 116 -7.64 4.05 -16.67
N GLU A 117 -6.38 4.13 -17.06
CA GLU A 117 -5.71 3.07 -17.79
C GLU A 117 -5.09 2.08 -16.80
N ARG A 118 -4.95 0.82 -17.22
CA ARG A 118 -4.21 -0.14 -16.42
C ARG A 118 -2.72 0.29 -16.43
N PRO A 119 -2.07 0.42 -15.26
CA PRO A 119 -0.63 0.65 -15.20
C PRO A 119 0.13 -0.40 -16.01
N GLU A 120 1.21 0.00 -16.67
CA GLU A 120 2.02 -0.91 -17.48
C GLU A 120 2.68 -1.98 -16.59
N SER A 121 3.04 -1.61 -15.37
CA SER A 121 3.62 -2.48 -14.34
C SER A 121 2.60 -3.42 -13.67
N THR A 122 1.30 -3.32 -13.98
CA THR A 122 0.25 -4.18 -13.41
C THR A 122 -0.16 -5.28 -14.38
N PRO A 123 0.03 -6.57 -14.04
CA PRO A 123 -0.48 -7.69 -14.83
C PRO A 123 -2.00 -7.66 -14.99
N GLU A 124 -2.51 -8.22 -16.10
CA GLU A 124 -3.96 -8.28 -16.35
C GLU A 124 -4.72 -9.04 -15.26
N SER A 125 -4.13 -10.11 -14.74
CA SER A 125 -4.72 -10.92 -13.67
C SER A 125 -4.86 -10.18 -12.34
N GLU A 126 -4.05 -9.14 -12.12
CA GLU A 126 -4.06 -8.33 -10.89
C GLU A 126 -4.86 -7.04 -11.06
N TRP A 127 -5.23 -6.69 -12.30
CA TRP A 127 -6.00 -5.49 -12.59
C TRP A 127 -7.43 -5.57 -12.06
N ASN A 128 -7.78 -4.62 -11.20
CA ASN A 128 -9.13 -4.49 -10.66
C ASN A 128 -9.88 -3.35 -11.37
N ALA A 129 -10.55 -3.68 -12.49
CA ALA A 129 -11.33 -2.72 -13.26
C ALA A 129 -12.42 -2.02 -12.42
N GLY A 130 -13.06 -2.73 -11.50
CA GLY A 130 -14.09 -2.13 -10.63
C GLY A 130 -13.53 -1.12 -9.62
N LEU A 131 -12.29 -1.31 -9.15
CA LEU A 131 -11.58 -0.31 -8.36
C LEU A 131 -11.19 0.89 -9.21
N ALA A 132 -10.64 0.65 -10.41
CA ALA A 132 -10.28 1.70 -11.34
C ALA A 132 -11.48 2.60 -11.68
N GLU A 133 -12.66 2.02 -11.92
CA GLU A 133 -13.89 2.79 -12.11
C GLU A 133 -14.27 3.64 -10.88
N ARG A 134 -14.19 3.09 -9.66
CA ARG A 134 -14.47 3.88 -8.44
C ARG A 134 -13.49 5.04 -8.27
N MET A 135 -12.22 4.81 -8.60
CA MET A 135 -11.18 5.83 -8.57
C MET A 135 -11.43 6.88 -9.66
N ALA A 136 -11.78 6.49 -10.89
CA ALA A 136 -12.13 7.37 -11.98
C ALA A 136 -13.29 8.32 -11.60
N ARG A 137 -14.37 7.79 -11.03
CA ARG A 137 -15.50 8.60 -10.54
C ARG A 137 -15.08 9.61 -9.47
N THR A 138 -14.23 9.17 -8.55
CA THR A 138 -13.71 10.05 -7.49
C THR A 138 -12.82 11.14 -8.10
N ALA A 139 -11.88 10.77 -8.95
CA ALA A 139 -10.95 11.69 -9.59
C ALA A 139 -11.69 12.72 -10.46
N TYR A 140 -12.71 12.29 -11.23
CA TYR A 140 -13.62 13.16 -11.95
C TYR A 140 -14.33 14.16 -11.03
N ARG A 141 -14.95 13.68 -9.94
CA ARG A 141 -15.67 14.52 -8.97
C ARG A 141 -14.78 15.62 -8.39
N TYR A 142 -13.51 15.30 -8.15
CA TYR A 142 -12.54 16.24 -7.57
C TYR A 142 -11.76 17.05 -8.61
N GLY A 143 -11.99 16.84 -9.91
CA GLY A 143 -11.28 17.56 -10.97
C GLY A 143 -9.79 17.21 -11.07
N VAL A 144 -9.43 15.95 -10.81
CA VAL A 144 -8.06 15.45 -10.94
C VAL A 144 -7.77 15.12 -12.40
N PRO A 145 -6.69 15.63 -13.02
CA PRO A 145 -6.33 15.27 -14.39
C PRO A 145 -6.14 13.75 -14.58
N PRO A 146 -6.69 13.13 -15.65
CA PRO A 146 -6.49 11.69 -15.93
C PRO A 146 -5.02 11.30 -15.98
N GLU A 147 -4.17 12.11 -16.60
CA GLU A 147 -2.74 11.87 -16.71
C GLU A 147 -2.06 11.84 -15.34
N ALA A 148 -2.47 12.75 -14.44
CA ALA A 148 -1.95 12.78 -13.08
C ALA A 148 -2.39 11.54 -12.28
N MET A 149 -3.64 11.12 -12.45
CA MET A 149 -4.19 9.95 -11.76
C MET A 149 -3.55 8.65 -12.28
N ASN A 150 -3.36 8.51 -13.59
CA ASN A 150 -2.64 7.39 -14.21
C ASN A 150 -1.18 7.32 -13.71
N ALA A 151 -0.48 8.46 -13.64
CA ALA A 151 0.89 8.50 -13.12
C ALA A 151 0.98 8.10 -11.63
N LEU A 152 0.01 8.53 -10.81
CA LEU A 152 -0.08 8.10 -9.41
C LEU A 152 -0.32 6.59 -9.30
N GLN A 153 -1.20 6.02 -10.13
CA GLN A 153 -1.45 4.58 -10.15
C GLN A 153 -0.20 3.79 -10.55
N GLU A 154 0.53 4.23 -11.57
CA GLU A 154 1.79 3.62 -11.99
C GLU A 154 2.83 3.66 -10.87
N THR A 155 2.98 4.80 -10.20
CA THR A 155 3.90 4.93 -9.05
C THR A 155 3.54 3.96 -7.93
N MET A 156 2.25 3.82 -7.61
CA MET A 156 1.81 2.87 -6.58
C MET A 156 2.02 1.42 -7.02
N ALA A 157 1.74 1.08 -8.27
CA ALA A 157 1.94 -0.27 -8.80
C ALA A 157 3.43 -0.66 -8.77
N GLN A 158 4.33 0.24 -9.15
CA GLN A 158 5.77 0.05 -9.04
C GLN A 158 6.20 -0.16 -7.59
N ALA A 159 5.74 0.68 -6.66
CA ALA A 159 6.06 0.52 -5.24
C ALA A 159 5.57 -0.82 -4.66
N TYR A 160 4.42 -1.32 -5.11
CA TYR A 160 3.95 -2.66 -4.72
C TYR A 160 4.83 -3.76 -5.28
N ASN A 161 5.26 -3.66 -6.54
CA ASN A 161 6.17 -4.64 -7.15
C ASN A 161 7.53 -4.64 -6.44
N GLU A 162 8.13 -3.48 -6.21
CA GLU A 162 9.37 -3.33 -5.44
C GLU A 162 9.25 -3.94 -4.04
N ALA A 163 8.14 -3.70 -3.34
CA ALA A 163 7.91 -4.29 -2.03
C ALA A 163 7.78 -5.83 -2.08
N ARG A 164 7.18 -6.39 -3.14
CA ARG A 164 7.11 -7.84 -3.35
C ARG A 164 8.48 -8.44 -3.63
N GLU A 165 9.24 -7.83 -4.54
CA GLU A 165 10.62 -8.25 -4.84
C GLU A 165 11.49 -8.22 -3.58
N HIS A 166 11.44 -7.13 -2.80
CA HIS A 166 12.15 -7.05 -1.53
C HIS A 166 11.74 -8.14 -0.52
N MET A 167 10.47 -8.51 -0.48
CA MET A 167 9.99 -9.58 0.40
C MET A 167 10.46 -10.96 -0.07
N GLU A 168 10.51 -11.20 -1.38
CA GLU A 168 11.05 -12.43 -1.97
C GLU A 168 12.56 -12.55 -1.73
N ASP A 169 13.32 -11.47 -1.95
CA ASP A 169 14.75 -11.41 -1.65
C ASP A 169 15.04 -11.65 -0.16
N ALA A 170 14.30 -10.98 0.72
CA ALA A 170 14.45 -11.16 2.16
C ALA A 170 14.13 -12.60 2.58
N ARG A 171 13.13 -13.23 1.96
CA ARG A 171 12.80 -14.64 2.20
C ARG A 171 13.93 -15.56 1.75
N MET A 172 14.46 -15.36 0.54
CA MET A 172 15.55 -16.17 0.01
C MET A 172 16.81 -16.05 0.89
N GLU A 173 17.12 -14.85 1.37
CA GLU A 173 18.23 -14.62 2.30
C GLU A 173 18.01 -15.36 3.64
N MET A 174 16.80 -15.32 4.20
CA MET A 174 16.49 -16.07 5.42
C MET A 174 16.63 -17.58 5.24
N GLU A 175 16.15 -18.12 4.11
CA GLU A 175 16.27 -19.54 3.76
C GLU A 175 17.73 -19.97 3.67
N MET A 176 18.55 -19.19 2.95
CA MET A 176 19.99 -19.43 2.82
C MET A 176 20.71 -19.37 4.17
N GLN A 177 20.40 -18.40 5.03
CA GLN A 177 20.99 -18.27 6.36
C GLN A 177 20.61 -19.44 7.28
N ALA A 178 19.34 -19.89 7.22
CA ALA A 178 18.87 -21.04 7.97
C ALA A 178 19.59 -22.33 7.55
N GLU A 179 19.69 -22.57 6.24
CA GLU A 179 20.42 -23.71 5.69
C GLU A 179 21.89 -23.68 6.12
N GLN A 180 22.58 -22.54 5.96
CA GLN A 180 23.98 -22.41 6.38
C GLN A 180 24.17 -22.67 7.88
N SER A 181 23.27 -22.16 8.73
CA SER A 181 23.32 -22.37 10.19
C SER A 181 23.20 -23.85 10.55
N LEU A 182 22.23 -24.54 9.96
CA LEU A 182 21.97 -25.95 10.24
C LEU A 182 23.06 -26.86 9.64
N GLN A 183 23.59 -26.53 8.46
CA GLN A 183 24.73 -27.25 7.88
C GLN A 183 26.00 -27.11 8.74
N GLN A 184 26.28 -25.90 9.26
CA GLN A 184 27.39 -25.68 10.18
C GLN A 184 27.23 -26.48 11.48
N GLU A 185 25.99 -26.58 12.00
CA GLU A 185 25.69 -27.29 13.25
C GLU A 185 25.75 -28.83 13.08
N TRP A 186 25.14 -29.36 12.02
CA TRP A 186 24.94 -30.80 11.85
C TRP A 186 25.99 -31.48 10.95
N GLY A 187 26.73 -30.70 10.15
CA GLY A 187 27.76 -31.19 9.24
C GLY A 187 27.25 -32.30 8.34
N SER A 188 27.96 -33.43 8.31
CA SER A 188 27.59 -34.59 7.48
C SER A 188 26.24 -35.24 7.85
N ASN A 189 25.66 -34.91 9.01
CA ASN A 189 24.35 -35.40 9.42
C ASN A 189 23.19 -34.49 8.98
N TYR A 190 23.47 -33.36 8.31
CA TYR A 190 22.46 -32.37 7.93
C TYR A 190 21.23 -32.98 7.26
N GLU A 191 21.43 -33.68 6.14
CA GLU A 191 20.34 -34.33 5.38
C GLU A 191 19.55 -35.34 6.22
N ARG A 192 20.24 -36.11 7.06
CA ARG A 192 19.61 -37.10 7.94
C ARG A 192 18.73 -36.42 8.98
N ASN A 193 19.22 -35.34 9.59
CA ASN A 193 18.52 -34.61 10.63
C ASN A 193 17.31 -33.84 10.06
N MET A 194 17.47 -33.24 8.87
CA MET A 194 16.36 -32.65 8.11
C MET A 194 15.27 -33.67 7.80
N GLY A 195 15.66 -34.86 7.32
CA GLY A 195 14.73 -35.96 7.07
C GLY A 195 13.96 -36.39 8.33
N ARG A 196 14.63 -36.46 9.49
CA ARG A 196 13.98 -36.79 10.77
C ARG A 196 13.01 -35.70 11.24
N ALA A 197 13.38 -34.42 11.11
CA ALA A 197 12.51 -33.30 11.43
C ALA A 197 11.25 -33.29 10.55
N ALA A 198 11.41 -33.48 9.24
CA ALA A 198 10.29 -33.56 8.30
C ALA A 198 9.37 -34.76 8.57
N ALA A 199 9.94 -35.92 8.93
CA ALA A 199 9.17 -37.12 9.25
C ALA A 199 8.26 -36.92 10.48
N VAL A 200 8.77 -36.26 11.53
CA VAL A 200 7.96 -35.92 12.70
C VAL A 200 6.84 -34.96 12.35
N LEU A 201 7.15 -33.91 11.57
CA LEU A 201 6.12 -32.96 11.16
C LEU A 201 5.01 -33.66 10.37
N ARG A 202 5.35 -34.50 9.40
CA ARG A 202 4.37 -35.28 8.62
C ARG A 202 3.53 -36.20 9.50
N ARG A 203 4.14 -36.83 10.51
CA ARG A 203 3.42 -37.67 11.47
C ARG A 203 2.43 -36.85 12.31
N LEU A 204 2.86 -35.73 12.89
CA LEU A 204 2.00 -34.86 13.69
C LEU A 204 0.86 -34.25 12.86
N ALA A 205 1.17 -33.84 11.63
CA ALA A 205 0.19 -33.30 10.68
C ALA A 205 -0.87 -34.37 10.32
N SER A 206 -0.46 -35.61 10.06
CA SER A 206 -1.36 -36.75 9.84
C SER A 206 -2.30 -36.99 11.04
N GLU A 207 -1.77 -37.00 12.25
CA GLU A 207 -2.54 -37.22 13.49
C GLU A 207 -3.57 -36.10 13.74
N THR A 208 -3.31 -34.89 13.25
CA THR A 208 -4.16 -33.70 13.46
C THR A 208 -5.01 -33.33 12.24
N GLY A 209 -4.84 -34.02 11.11
CA GLY A 209 -5.52 -33.72 9.84
C GLY A 209 -5.05 -32.42 9.18
N VAL A 210 -3.83 -31.96 9.49
CA VAL A 210 -3.22 -30.77 8.89
C VAL A 210 -2.40 -31.17 7.66
N ASP A 211 -2.32 -30.28 6.67
CA ASP A 211 -1.48 -30.48 5.49
C ASP A 211 0.00 -30.24 5.83
N ALA A 212 0.79 -31.31 5.83
CA ALA A 212 2.21 -31.26 6.14
C ALA A 212 3.03 -30.52 5.08
N ASP A 213 2.64 -30.62 3.81
CA ASP A 213 3.37 -29.98 2.71
C ASP A 213 3.15 -28.46 2.79
N ALA A 214 1.92 -28.01 3.08
CA ALA A 214 1.63 -26.60 3.33
C ALA A 214 2.40 -26.02 4.54
N LEU A 215 2.66 -26.83 5.58
CA LEU A 215 3.46 -26.43 6.74
C LEU A 215 4.96 -26.37 6.42
N LEU A 216 5.46 -27.27 5.57
CA LEU A 216 6.85 -27.23 5.09
C LEU A 216 7.09 -26.04 4.16
N ASP A 217 6.10 -25.70 3.33
CA ASP A 217 6.15 -24.52 2.44
C ASP A 217 6.00 -23.20 3.22
N ASN A 218 5.60 -23.24 4.49
CA ASN A 218 5.49 -22.07 5.35
C ASN A 218 6.89 -21.62 5.84
N PRO A 219 7.36 -20.42 5.48
CA PRO A 219 8.71 -19.95 5.86
C PRO A 219 8.93 -19.88 7.37
N GLY A 220 7.86 -19.64 8.14
CA GLY A 220 7.92 -19.59 9.60
C GLY A 220 8.23 -20.93 10.27
N LEU A 221 8.07 -22.05 9.54
CA LEU A 221 8.31 -23.40 10.04
C LEU A 221 9.37 -24.14 9.23
N GLY A 222 9.20 -24.23 7.90
CA GLY A 222 10.08 -25.01 7.02
C GLY A 222 11.44 -24.39 6.76
N SER A 223 11.56 -23.07 6.96
CA SER A 223 12.79 -22.30 6.77
C SER A 223 13.30 -21.68 8.08
N ASN A 224 12.65 -21.98 9.20
CA ASN A 224 13.03 -21.45 10.50
C ASN A 224 13.97 -22.44 11.22
N PRO A 225 15.25 -22.09 11.45
CA PRO A 225 16.22 -23.02 11.99
C PRO A 225 15.88 -23.47 13.42
N ASP A 226 15.22 -22.63 14.23
CA ASP A 226 14.80 -23.02 15.58
C ASP A 226 13.62 -23.98 15.56
N ALA A 227 12.65 -23.77 14.67
CA ALA A 227 11.56 -24.71 14.47
C ALA A 227 12.07 -26.08 13.99
N ILE A 228 13.00 -26.07 13.04
CA ILE A 228 13.65 -27.28 12.52
C ILE A 228 14.42 -28.01 13.63
N ARG A 229 15.17 -27.29 14.48
CA ARG A 229 15.83 -27.87 15.66
C ARG A 229 14.82 -28.52 16.60
N LEU A 230 13.72 -27.85 16.91
CA LEU A 230 12.68 -28.39 17.79
C LEU A 230 12.04 -29.66 17.22
N LEU A 231 11.73 -29.69 15.93
CA LEU A 231 11.21 -30.88 15.24
C LEU A 231 12.23 -32.02 15.24
N TYR A 232 13.51 -31.71 15.02
CA TYR A 232 14.58 -32.69 15.14
C TYR A 232 14.68 -33.24 16.58
N GLN A 233 14.61 -32.40 17.62
CA GLN A 233 14.62 -32.88 19.00
C GLN A 233 13.40 -33.74 19.33
N ALA A 234 12.21 -33.37 18.83
CA ALA A 234 11.01 -34.20 18.95
C ALA A 234 11.21 -35.57 18.28
N SER A 235 11.91 -35.64 17.14
CA SER A 235 12.26 -36.90 16.48
C SER A 235 13.13 -37.79 17.35
N ARG A 236 14.08 -37.18 18.08
CA ARG A 236 14.91 -37.91 19.03
C ARG A 236 14.11 -38.47 20.19
N LEU A 237 13.21 -37.69 20.77
CA LEU A 237 12.37 -38.15 21.88
C LEU A 237 11.42 -39.27 21.47
N LEU A 238 10.88 -39.21 20.24
CA LEU A 238 10.03 -40.27 19.68
C LEU A 238 10.83 -41.55 19.34
N ASP A 239 12.07 -41.41 18.89
CA ASP A 239 12.97 -42.55 18.64
C ASP A 239 13.59 -43.13 19.93
N GLU A 240 13.74 -42.31 20.99
CA GLU A 240 14.26 -42.71 22.30
C GLU A 240 13.17 -43.27 23.25
N ALA A 241 11.89 -43.23 22.85
CA ALA A 241 10.83 -43.99 23.52
C ALA A 241 11.12 -45.50 23.34
N PRO A 242 11.18 -46.29 24.43
CA PRO A 242 11.73 -47.63 24.37
C PRO A 242 10.95 -48.54 23.42
N LEU A 243 11.71 -49.31 22.65
CA LEU A 243 11.29 -50.42 21.78
C LEU A 243 10.37 -51.43 22.51
N HIS A 244 9.09 -51.09 22.67
CA HIS A 244 8.00 -52.02 22.97
C HIS A 244 6.71 -51.52 22.32
N HIS A 245 6.69 -51.47 20.98
CA HIS A 245 5.41 -51.54 20.26
C HIS A 245 5.56 -52.48 19.05
N THR A 246 5.65 -53.77 19.35
CA THR A 246 5.13 -54.77 18.42
C THR A 246 3.62 -54.74 18.52
N GLY A 247 2.97 -54.21 17.47
CA GLY A 247 1.62 -54.59 17.05
C GLY A 247 0.45 -54.09 17.89
N ASN A 248 -0.34 -53.17 17.33
CA ASN A 248 -1.77 -53.13 17.59
C ASN A 248 -2.43 -54.30 16.83
N ALA A 249 -2.12 -55.52 17.26
CA ALA A 249 -3.09 -56.60 17.15
C ALA A 249 -3.76 -56.67 18.52
N ALA A 250 -5.09 -56.68 18.55
CA ALA A 250 -5.81 -57.03 19.76
C ALA A 250 -5.22 -58.34 20.31
N PRO A 251 -4.97 -58.45 21.64
CA PRO A 251 -4.45 -59.69 22.22
C PRO A 251 -5.31 -60.85 21.77
N SER A 252 -4.68 -61.95 21.36
CA SER A 252 -5.41 -63.16 21.01
C SER A 252 -6.27 -63.61 22.20
N PRO A 253 -7.39 -64.33 21.99
CA PRO A 253 -8.20 -64.84 23.09
C PRO A 253 -7.39 -65.60 24.15
N ALA A 254 -6.35 -66.32 23.73
CA ALA A 254 -5.45 -67.02 24.63
C ALA A 254 -4.56 -66.08 25.47
N GLU A 255 -4.08 -64.97 24.90
CA GLU A 255 -3.31 -63.97 25.65
C GLU A 255 -4.18 -63.20 26.64
N GLU A 256 -5.43 -62.89 26.28
CA GLU A 256 -6.38 -62.25 27.20
C GLU A 256 -6.71 -63.18 28.38
N ALA A 257 -6.93 -64.47 28.13
CA ALA A 257 -7.13 -65.47 29.19
C ALA A 257 -5.92 -65.57 30.12
N MET A 258 -4.69 -65.60 29.56
CA MET A 258 -3.47 -65.62 30.38
C MET A 258 -3.37 -64.37 31.25
N ARG A 259 -3.70 -63.19 30.74
CA ARG A 259 -3.68 -61.95 31.53
C ARG A 259 -4.72 -61.94 32.65
N MET A 260 -5.92 -62.48 32.40
CA MET A 260 -6.93 -62.66 33.45
C MET A 260 -6.41 -63.52 34.61
N GLU A 261 -5.54 -64.49 34.33
CA GLU A 261 -4.96 -65.39 35.33
C GLU A 261 -3.64 -64.88 35.95
N SER A 262 -2.81 -64.14 35.23
CA SER A 262 -1.43 -63.87 35.65
C SER A 262 -1.06 -62.40 35.84
N ASP A 263 -1.92 -61.45 35.45
CA ASP A 263 -1.63 -60.01 35.50
C ASP A 263 -2.47 -59.31 36.59
N PRO A 264 -1.87 -58.95 37.75
CA PRO A 264 -2.58 -58.25 38.82
C PRO A 264 -3.19 -56.91 38.45
N SER A 265 -2.75 -56.30 37.33
CA SER A 265 -3.31 -55.05 36.82
C SER A 265 -4.54 -55.26 35.94
N HIS A 266 -4.87 -56.51 35.59
CA HIS A 266 -6.01 -56.84 34.76
C HIS A 266 -7.33 -56.59 35.50
N PRO A 267 -8.33 -55.90 34.91
CA PRO A 267 -9.58 -55.53 35.60
C PRO A 267 -10.39 -56.69 36.18
N LEU A 268 -10.18 -57.90 35.64
CA LEU A 268 -10.84 -59.13 36.10
C LEU A 268 -9.91 -60.08 36.88
N TYR A 269 -8.66 -59.71 37.16
CA TYR A 269 -7.72 -60.58 37.88
C TYR A 269 -8.22 -60.97 39.28
N GLU A 270 -8.59 -59.96 40.08
CA GLU A 270 -9.13 -60.20 41.42
C GLU A 270 -10.47 -60.95 41.37
N ALA A 271 -11.28 -60.67 40.34
CA ALA A 271 -12.55 -61.36 40.12
C ALA A 271 -12.34 -62.83 39.77
N TYR A 272 -11.36 -63.17 38.94
CA TYR A 272 -11.03 -64.54 38.55
C TYR A 272 -10.48 -65.35 39.73
N MET A 273 -9.58 -64.75 40.54
CA MET A 273 -8.91 -65.46 41.64
C MET A 273 -9.77 -65.65 42.90
N ASN A 274 -10.78 -64.82 43.12
CA ASN A 274 -11.57 -64.83 44.36
C ASN A 274 -13.00 -65.32 44.13
N VAL A 275 -13.32 -66.51 44.64
CA VAL A 275 -14.65 -67.16 44.55
C VAL A 275 -15.78 -66.29 45.11
N ASN A 276 -15.49 -65.42 46.08
CA ASN A 276 -16.46 -64.54 46.71
C ASN A 276 -16.58 -63.17 46.04
N HIS A 277 -15.82 -62.90 44.96
CA HIS A 277 -15.90 -61.62 44.26
C HIS A 277 -17.24 -61.49 43.53
N PRO A 278 -17.92 -60.32 43.57
CA PRO A 278 -19.22 -60.12 42.91
C PRO A 278 -19.23 -60.48 41.42
N ASN A 279 -18.08 -60.31 40.75
CA ASN A 279 -17.91 -60.61 39.32
C ASN A 279 -17.19 -61.95 39.04
N HIS A 280 -16.99 -62.83 40.03
CA HIS A 280 -16.24 -64.08 39.86
C HIS A 280 -16.84 -64.99 38.78
N ARG A 281 -18.17 -65.14 38.82
CA ARG A 281 -18.90 -65.93 37.81
C ARG A 281 -18.69 -65.39 36.40
N TYR A 282 -18.76 -64.07 36.23
CA TYR A 282 -18.56 -63.41 34.94
C TYR A 282 -17.12 -63.57 34.44
N ALA A 283 -16.13 -63.45 35.33
CA ALA A 283 -14.72 -63.63 34.99
C ALA A 283 -14.44 -65.07 34.52
N ASN A 284 -14.97 -66.09 35.20
CA ASN A 284 -14.83 -67.49 34.78
C ASN A 284 -15.54 -67.78 33.45
N GLU A 285 -16.78 -67.31 33.27
CA GLU A 285 -17.53 -67.50 32.01
C GLU A 285 -16.86 -66.80 30.81
N LEU A 286 -16.14 -65.70 31.04
CA LEU A 286 -15.32 -65.06 30.01
C LEU A 286 -14.03 -65.84 29.75
N TYR A 287 -13.31 -66.28 30.79
CA TYR A 287 -12.11 -67.10 30.67
C TYR A 287 -12.39 -68.41 29.91
N ASP A 288 -13.49 -69.10 30.22
CA ASP A 288 -13.92 -70.33 29.55
C ASP A 288 -14.20 -70.09 28.06
N ARG A 289 -14.83 -68.95 27.71
CA ARG A 289 -15.07 -68.58 26.31
C ARG A 289 -13.79 -68.22 25.55
N LEU A 290 -12.81 -67.66 26.24
CA LEU A 290 -11.52 -67.29 25.65
C LEU A 290 -10.60 -68.51 25.45
N THR A 291 -10.79 -69.57 26.24
CA THR A 291 -9.98 -70.79 26.22
C THR A 291 -10.63 -71.96 25.46
N THR A 292 -11.95 -71.90 25.21
CA THR A 292 -12.68 -72.88 24.40
C THR A 292 -12.76 -72.39 22.94
N ARG A 293 -12.28 -73.21 21.98
CA ARG A 293 -12.34 -72.92 20.54
C ARG A 293 -13.75 -72.98 19.97
#